data_AF-A0A327S0P3-F1
#
_entry.id   AF-A0A327S0P3-F1
#
_cell.length_a   1.000
_cell.length_b   1.000
_cell.length_c   1.000
_cell.angle_alpha   90.00
_cell.angle_beta   90.00
_cell.angle_gamma   90.00
#
_symmetry.space_group_name_H-M   'P 1'
#
loop_
_entity.id
_entity.type
_entity.pdbx_description
1 polymer ?
#
loop_
_entity_poly.entity_id
_entity_poly.type
_entity_poly.pdbx_seq_one_letter_code
_entity_poly.pdbx_strand_id
1 'polypeptide(L)'
;MNNYSGSKTVKWDIHLPEKVFHIKGTVTVSNELTLPLKTTRRLWVNHLEVFPETATALRSFYDCSFEWGELGQNASYTAALSICIAIFNSERLAENLFICFKEEFVDNFPDGNFELVLEVTRFLNKYNFRLHPHLYSRFCFSAITNSREILLYKDPETGLITTDLAENYALHREYMPDVKVKALNERKQRLLFRLFAKENYIISGYEFPEVMRRVEDMMARFYWRSVEKIITRKITEHYED
;
A
#
# COMPACT_ATOMS: atom_id res chain seq x y z
N MET A 1 -7.39 -22.74 -16.21
CA MET A 1 -8.40 -23.36 -15.33
C MET A 1 -8.44 -22.57 -14.03
N ASN A 2 -9.60 -22.07 -13.64
CA ASN A 2 -9.80 -21.36 -12.39
C ASN A 2 -9.75 -22.36 -11.23
N ASN A 3 -8.62 -22.44 -10.52
CA ASN A 3 -8.51 -23.20 -9.27
C ASN A 3 -9.08 -22.43 -8.07
N TYR A 4 -10.21 -21.74 -8.27
CA TYR A 4 -11.08 -21.33 -7.18
C TYR A 4 -12.25 -22.31 -7.10
N SER A 5 -11.93 -23.60 -6.95
CA SER A 5 -12.86 -24.55 -6.36
C SER A 5 -13.02 -24.16 -4.90
N GLY A 6 -14.10 -23.43 -4.60
CA GLY A 6 -14.63 -23.17 -3.26
C GLY A 6 -13.60 -23.25 -2.13
N SER A 7 -12.74 -22.24 -2.02
CA SER A 7 -11.89 -22.09 -0.84
C SER A 7 -12.82 -21.99 0.36
N LYS A 8 -12.89 -23.06 1.17
CA LYS A 8 -13.28 -22.95 2.58
C LYS A 8 -12.52 -21.72 3.07
N THR A 9 -13.21 -20.69 3.53
CA THR A 9 -12.59 -19.47 4.05
C THR A 9 -11.71 -19.84 5.24
N VAL A 10 -10.48 -20.26 4.96
CA VAL A 10 -9.47 -20.58 5.96
C VAL A 10 -9.20 -19.26 6.66
N LYS A 11 -9.67 -19.17 7.90
CA LYS A 11 -9.39 -18.04 8.76
C LYS A 11 -7.97 -18.20 9.26
N TRP A 12 -7.07 -17.37 8.75
CA TRP A 12 -5.72 -17.26 9.29
C TRP A 12 -5.80 -16.49 10.61
N ASP A 13 -5.50 -17.14 11.72
CA ASP A 13 -5.41 -16.47 13.02
C ASP A 13 -3.96 -16.14 13.31
N ILE A 14 -3.63 -14.86 13.37
CA ILE A 14 -2.34 -14.41 13.86
C ILE A 14 -2.42 -14.29 15.38
N HIS A 15 -1.58 -15.03 16.09
CA HIS A 15 -1.54 -14.96 17.54
C HIS A 15 -0.79 -13.69 17.94
N LEU A 16 -1.53 -12.60 18.08
CA LEU A 16 -1.02 -11.37 18.67
C LEU A 16 -1.23 -11.41 20.20
N PRO A 17 -0.20 -11.07 21.00
CA PRO A 17 -0.33 -11.02 22.46
C PRO A 17 -1.34 -9.95 22.90
N GLU A 18 -1.51 -8.90 22.09
CA GLU A 18 -2.45 -7.80 22.30
C GLU A 18 -3.24 -7.53 21.01
N LYS A 19 -4.51 -7.13 21.14
CA LYS A 19 -5.36 -6.73 20.00
C LYS A 19 -5.82 -5.27 20.07
N VAL A 20 -5.42 -4.58 21.11
CA VAL A 20 -5.73 -3.17 21.40
C VAL A 20 -4.41 -2.45 21.58
N PHE A 21 -4.21 -1.34 20.87
CA PHE A 21 -2.95 -0.61 20.83
C PHE A 21 -3.21 0.88 21.11
N HIS A 22 -2.32 1.50 21.89
CA HIS A 22 -2.34 2.95 22.12
C HIS A 22 -1.47 3.64 21.08
N ILE A 23 -2.08 4.45 20.20
CA ILE A 23 -1.37 5.19 19.15
C ILE A 23 -1.38 6.67 19.50
N LYS A 24 -0.21 7.29 19.51
CA LYS A 24 -0.06 8.73 19.76
C LYS A 24 0.74 9.36 18.64
N GLY A 25 0.27 10.50 18.15
CA GLY A 25 0.97 11.33 17.17
C GLY A 25 1.19 12.73 17.74
N THR A 26 2.40 13.26 17.56
CA THR A 26 2.69 14.65 17.93
C THR A 26 3.30 15.42 16.77
N VAL A 27 2.82 16.63 16.56
CA VAL A 27 3.30 17.63 15.61
C VAL A 27 3.92 18.77 16.41
N THR A 28 5.21 19.00 16.23
CA THR A 28 5.94 20.11 16.84
C THR A 28 6.45 21.03 15.74
N VAL A 29 6.09 22.31 15.79
CA VAL A 29 6.59 23.33 14.87
C VAL A 29 7.75 24.05 15.56
N SER A 30 8.97 23.92 15.04
CA SER A 30 10.10 24.66 15.61
C SER A 30 10.06 26.11 15.10
N ASN A 31 9.91 27.05 16.03
CA ASN A 31 9.92 28.48 15.78
C ASN A 31 11.32 29.07 15.93
N GLU A 32 12.34 28.34 15.47
CA GLU A 32 13.65 28.94 15.25
C GLU A 32 13.46 30.01 14.17
N LEU A 33 14.09 31.19 14.31
CA LEU A 33 13.95 32.35 13.42
C LEU A 33 14.43 32.10 11.96
N THR A 34 14.49 30.85 11.54
CA THR A 34 14.87 30.37 10.22
C THR A 34 13.61 30.06 9.40
N LEU A 35 13.45 30.77 8.29
CA LEU A 35 12.51 30.39 7.23
C LEU A 35 13.18 29.32 6.35
N PRO A 36 12.53 28.19 6.04
CA PRO A 36 11.14 27.83 6.36
C PRO A 36 10.95 27.19 7.76
N LEU A 37 9.77 27.39 8.35
CA LEU A 37 9.34 26.73 9.60
C LEU A 37 9.43 25.21 9.45
N LYS A 38 10.20 24.56 10.34
CA LYS A 38 10.35 23.11 10.34
C LYS A 38 9.29 22.46 11.23
N THR A 39 8.38 21.71 10.60
CA THR A 39 7.41 20.86 11.30
C THR A 39 8.00 19.48 11.49
N THR A 40 8.12 19.04 12.73
CA THR A 40 8.58 17.69 13.10
C THR A 40 7.39 16.88 13.58
N ARG A 41 7.19 15.69 13.02
CA ARG A 41 6.14 14.75 13.41
C ARG A 41 6.76 13.51 14.03
N ARG A 42 6.19 13.03 15.13
CA ARG A 42 6.65 11.85 15.89
C ARG A 42 5.46 10.97 16.20
N LEU A 43 5.69 9.66 16.33
CA LEU A 43 4.64 8.67 16.52
C LEU A 43 5.04 7.63 17.55
N TRP A 44 4.07 7.17 18.34
CA TRP A 44 4.24 6.15 19.37
C TRP A 44 3.18 5.06 19.25
N VAL A 45 3.57 3.83 19.55
CA VAL A 45 2.70 2.65 19.66
C VAL A 45 2.96 2.01 21.03
N ASN A 46 1.92 1.83 21.84
CA ASN A 46 2.02 1.32 23.22
C ASN A 46 3.09 2.05 24.05
N HIS A 47 3.11 3.38 23.94
CA HIS A 47 4.07 4.28 24.60
C HIS A 47 5.54 4.15 24.14
N LEU A 48 5.84 3.30 23.16
CA LEU A 48 7.16 3.20 22.53
C LEU A 48 7.20 4.06 21.26
N GLU A 49 8.24 4.87 21.12
CA GLU A 49 8.42 5.68 19.91
C GLU A 49 8.77 4.80 18.73
N VAL A 50 8.13 5.04 17.59
CA VAL A 50 8.47 4.41 16.32
C VAL A 50 9.19 5.42 15.42
N PHE A 51 10.07 4.91 14.58
CA PHE A 51 10.98 5.72 13.78
C PHE A 51 10.75 5.49 12.28
N PRO A 52 10.65 6.54 11.45
CA PRO A 52 10.36 6.41 10.02
C PRO A 52 11.42 5.57 9.28
N GLU A 53 12.65 5.56 9.76
CA GLU A 53 13.77 4.80 9.22
C GLU A 53 13.49 3.30 9.18
N THR A 54 12.68 2.77 10.12
CA THR A 54 12.30 1.34 10.11
C THR A 54 11.48 0.98 8.88
N ALA A 55 10.52 1.83 8.51
CA ALA A 55 9.74 1.66 7.29
C ALA A 55 10.59 1.94 6.03
N THR A 56 11.42 2.98 6.04
CA THR A 56 12.28 3.33 4.91
C THR A 56 13.35 2.26 4.64
N ALA A 57 13.83 1.54 5.66
CA ALA A 57 14.75 0.42 5.48
C ALA A 57 14.10 -0.74 4.69
N LEU A 58 12.82 -1.03 4.95
CA LEU A 58 12.06 -2.02 4.17
C LEU A 58 11.67 -1.49 2.79
N ARG A 59 11.41 -0.18 2.70
CA ARG A 59 10.82 0.47 1.53
C ARG A 59 11.43 1.86 1.33
N SER A 60 12.61 1.88 0.71
CA SER A 60 13.47 3.07 0.56
C SER A 60 12.90 4.19 -0.32
N PHE A 61 11.80 3.93 -1.02
CA PHE A 61 11.16 4.86 -1.93
C PHE A 61 10.12 5.76 -1.26
N TYR A 62 9.69 5.46 -0.03
CA TYR A 62 8.81 6.35 0.72
C TYR A 62 9.62 7.44 1.42
N ASP A 63 8.99 8.60 1.62
CA ASP A 63 9.61 9.71 2.33
C ASP A 63 9.99 9.27 3.76
N CYS A 64 11.23 9.57 4.17
CA CYS A 64 11.73 9.29 5.51
C CYS A 64 11.21 10.36 6.50
N SER A 65 9.89 10.42 6.65
CA SER A 65 9.18 11.30 7.55
C SER A 65 7.80 10.72 7.85
N PHE A 66 7.17 11.19 8.92
CA PHE A 66 5.77 10.86 9.21
C PHE A 66 4.84 11.96 8.74
N GLU A 67 3.73 11.53 8.15
CA GLU A 67 2.52 12.32 7.96
C GLU A 67 1.29 11.43 8.17
N TRP A 68 0.14 12.04 8.43
CA TRP A 68 -1.14 11.38 8.66
C TRP A 68 -2.29 12.36 8.38
N GLY A 69 -3.52 11.86 8.44
CA GLY A 69 -4.71 12.62 8.06
C GLY A 69 -4.88 12.74 6.54
N GLU A 70 -5.87 13.52 6.09
CA GLU A 70 -6.22 13.62 4.66
C GLU A 70 -5.08 14.15 3.79
N LEU A 71 -4.15 14.89 4.39
CA LEU A 71 -3.05 15.53 3.68
C LEU A 71 -1.74 14.73 3.72
N GLY A 72 -1.71 13.54 4.34
CA GLY A 72 -0.46 12.83 4.63
C GLY A 72 0.29 12.20 3.43
N GLN A 73 -0.12 12.50 2.20
CA GLN A 73 0.50 12.10 0.91
C GLN A 73 1.32 10.79 0.96
N ASN A 74 2.62 10.83 0.65
CA ASN A 74 3.48 9.64 0.60
C ASN A 74 4.02 9.24 1.99
N ALA A 75 4.25 10.19 2.87
CA ALA A 75 4.77 9.95 4.22
C ALA A 75 3.77 9.22 5.16
N SER A 76 2.48 9.20 4.81
CA SER A 76 1.46 8.38 5.47
C SER A 76 1.63 6.88 5.24
N TYR A 77 2.28 6.47 4.14
CA TYR A 77 2.69 5.07 3.95
C TYR A 77 3.81 4.70 4.92
N THR A 78 4.78 5.60 5.14
CA THR A 78 5.85 5.44 6.14
C THR A 78 5.26 5.31 7.54
N ALA A 79 4.28 6.16 7.89
CA ALA A 79 3.58 6.07 9.17
C ALA A 79 2.82 4.74 9.32
N ALA A 80 2.05 4.33 8.31
CA ALA A 80 1.29 3.08 8.35
C ALA A 80 2.19 1.85 8.46
N LEU A 81 3.29 1.80 7.69
CA LEU A 81 4.24 0.70 7.72
C LEU A 81 4.95 0.62 9.08
N SER A 82 5.40 1.76 9.62
CA SER A 82 6.06 1.82 10.93
C SER A 82 5.14 1.34 12.06
N ILE A 83 3.86 1.73 12.03
CA ILE A 83 2.86 1.24 13.00
C ILE A 83 2.65 -0.26 12.85
N CYS A 84 2.51 -0.76 11.62
CA CYS A 84 2.31 -2.18 11.37
C CYS A 84 3.49 -3.04 11.83
N ILE A 85 4.73 -2.57 11.63
CA ILE A 85 5.94 -3.25 12.13
C ILE A 85 5.86 -3.36 13.66
N ALA A 86 5.53 -2.25 14.35
CA ALA A 86 5.43 -2.22 15.81
C ALA A 86 4.30 -3.12 16.35
N ILE A 87 3.14 -3.15 15.69
CA ILE A 87 1.98 -3.95 16.11
C ILE A 87 2.20 -5.44 15.85
N PHE A 88 2.65 -5.81 14.64
CA PHE A 88 2.68 -7.21 14.21
C PHE A 88 4.01 -7.91 14.51
N ASN A 89 5.06 -7.15 14.83
CA ASN A 89 6.41 -7.65 15.05
C ASN A 89 6.87 -8.61 13.94
N SER A 90 6.49 -8.29 12.70
CA SER A 90 6.75 -9.11 11.52
C SER A 90 6.76 -8.21 10.29
N GLU A 91 7.93 -8.06 9.66
CA GLU A 91 8.10 -7.26 8.45
C GLU A 91 7.14 -7.73 7.35
N ARG A 92 7.05 -9.05 7.12
CA ARG A 92 6.17 -9.62 6.09
C ARG A 92 4.70 -9.29 6.34
N LEU A 93 4.20 -9.48 7.57
CA LEU A 93 2.80 -9.16 7.87
C LEU A 93 2.55 -7.66 7.76
N ALA A 94 3.50 -6.85 8.21
CA ALA A 94 3.43 -5.40 8.07
C ALA A 94 3.35 -4.98 6.60
N GLU A 95 4.22 -5.52 5.74
CA GLU A 95 4.19 -5.28 4.29
C GLU A 95 2.86 -5.70 3.64
N ASN A 96 2.27 -6.80 4.09
CA ASN A 96 0.99 -7.27 3.54
C ASN A 96 -0.22 -6.41 3.96
N LEU A 97 -0.12 -5.72 5.10
CA LEU A 97 -1.27 -5.05 5.74
C LEU A 97 -1.19 -3.52 5.71
N PHE A 98 -0.01 -2.92 5.61
CA PHE A 98 0.14 -1.48 5.89
C PHE A 98 -0.67 -0.57 4.99
N ILE A 99 -0.94 -0.95 3.73
CA ILE A 99 -1.77 -0.09 2.88
C ILE A 99 -3.23 -0.12 3.32
N CYS A 100 -3.75 -1.31 3.62
CA CYS A 100 -5.08 -1.44 4.16
C CYS A 100 -5.19 -0.74 5.52
N PHE A 101 -4.13 -0.81 6.33
CA PHE A 101 -4.04 -0.11 7.60
C PHE A 101 -4.02 1.41 7.42
N LYS A 102 -3.30 1.90 6.40
CA LYS A 102 -3.27 3.32 6.04
C LYS A 102 -4.68 3.84 5.73
N GLU A 103 -5.37 3.19 4.80
CA GLU A 103 -6.71 3.58 4.35
C GLU A 103 -7.75 3.52 5.48
N GLU A 104 -7.66 2.51 6.35
CA GLU A 104 -8.64 2.31 7.42
C GLU A 104 -8.38 3.22 8.63
N PHE A 105 -7.11 3.47 8.96
CA PHE A 105 -6.75 4.17 10.19
C PHE A 105 -5.98 5.47 9.93
N VAL A 106 -4.81 5.42 9.28
CA VAL A 106 -3.88 6.56 9.20
C VAL A 106 -4.45 7.75 8.46
N ASP A 107 -5.20 7.50 7.38
CA ASP A 107 -5.88 8.55 6.60
C ASP A 107 -6.96 9.27 7.42
N ASN A 108 -7.46 8.62 8.49
CA ASN A 108 -8.51 9.13 9.36
C ASN A 108 -7.98 9.65 10.70
N PHE A 109 -6.66 9.68 10.90
CA PHE A 109 -6.09 10.28 12.11
C PHE A 109 -6.28 11.81 12.11
N PRO A 110 -6.45 12.44 13.28
CA PRO A 110 -6.52 13.90 13.36
C PRO A 110 -5.25 14.55 12.82
N ASP A 111 -5.38 15.60 12.00
CA ASP A 111 -4.24 16.29 11.36
C ASP A 111 -3.20 16.86 12.35
N GLY A 112 -3.62 17.11 13.60
CA GLY A 112 -2.79 17.64 14.68
C GLY A 112 -2.22 16.57 15.62
N ASN A 113 -1.99 16.98 16.87
CA ASN A 113 -1.67 16.04 17.96
C ASN A 113 -2.86 15.13 18.24
N PHE A 114 -2.61 13.85 18.49
CA PHE A 114 -3.65 12.90 18.83
C PHE A 114 -3.17 11.81 19.77
N GLU A 115 -4.12 11.21 20.46
CA GLU A 115 -3.95 9.97 21.22
C GLU A 115 -5.21 9.13 21.04
N LEU A 116 -5.05 7.93 20.53
CA LEU A 116 -6.12 7.04 20.09
C LEU A 116 -5.88 5.63 20.63
N VAL A 117 -6.98 4.92 20.88
CA VAL A 117 -6.96 3.48 21.18
C VAL A 117 -7.49 2.75 19.96
N LEU A 118 -6.67 1.85 19.41
CA LEU A 118 -6.93 1.15 18.16
C LEU A 118 -7.12 -0.34 18.42
N GLU A 119 -8.30 -0.87 18.12
CA GLU A 119 -8.58 -2.31 18.17
C GLU A 119 -8.48 -2.93 16.77
N VAL A 120 -7.54 -3.87 16.56
CA VAL A 120 -7.27 -4.45 15.24
C VAL A 120 -8.14 -5.67 14.89
N THR A 121 -8.97 -6.17 15.81
CA THR A 121 -9.72 -7.43 15.61
C THR A 121 -10.59 -7.39 14.34
N ARG A 122 -11.34 -6.31 14.15
CA ARG A 122 -12.23 -6.15 12.98
C ARG A 122 -11.43 -5.99 11.69
N PHE A 123 -10.36 -5.20 11.73
CA PHE A 123 -9.43 -5.03 10.63
C PHE A 123 -8.83 -6.38 10.16
N LEU A 124 -8.32 -7.19 11.08
CA LEU A 124 -7.74 -8.50 10.77
C LEU A 124 -8.76 -9.50 10.23
N ASN A 125 -10.00 -9.45 10.71
CA ASN A 125 -11.08 -10.26 10.15
C ASN A 125 -11.43 -9.83 8.72
N LYS A 126 -11.47 -8.51 8.45
CA LYS A 126 -11.76 -7.96 7.12
C LYS A 126 -10.67 -8.29 6.11
N TYR A 127 -9.41 -8.22 6.51
CA TYR A 127 -8.23 -8.47 5.65
C TYR A 127 -7.59 -9.84 5.89
N ASN A 128 -8.39 -10.83 6.31
CA ASN A 128 -7.87 -12.16 6.68
C ASN A 128 -7.08 -12.85 5.55
N PHE A 129 -7.49 -12.64 4.30
CA PHE A 129 -6.78 -13.16 3.12
C PHE A 129 -5.34 -12.67 2.98
N ARG A 130 -4.98 -11.53 3.61
CA ARG A 130 -3.63 -10.96 3.63
C ARG A 130 -2.73 -11.51 4.73
N LEU A 131 -3.31 -12.28 5.66
CA LEU A 131 -2.59 -12.90 6.78
C LEU A 131 -1.91 -14.22 6.42
N HIS A 132 -2.09 -14.66 5.17
CA HIS A 132 -1.54 -15.92 4.71
C HIS A 132 0.00 -15.92 4.80
N PRO A 133 0.63 -16.94 5.45
CA PRO A 133 2.07 -16.93 5.69
C PRO A 133 2.89 -16.98 4.40
N HIS A 134 2.39 -17.60 3.35
CA HIS A 134 3.10 -17.67 2.07
C HIS A 134 2.73 -16.56 1.08
N LEU A 135 2.12 -15.48 1.58
CA LEU A 135 1.78 -14.31 0.78
C LEU A 135 2.82 -13.21 0.96
N TYR A 136 3.21 -12.59 -0.14
CA TYR A 136 4.19 -11.52 -0.18
C TYR A 136 3.63 -10.34 -0.97
N SER A 137 3.54 -9.18 -0.33
CA SER A 137 3.18 -7.92 -0.98
C SER A 137 4.39 -7.24 -1.61
N ARG A 138 4.25 -6.85 -2.87
CA ARG A 138 5.29 -6.21 -3.67
C ARG A 138 4.75 -4.99 -4.38
N PHE A 139 5.54 -3.93 -4.34
CA PHE A 139 5.15 -2.63 -4.88
C PHE A 139 6.04 -2.29 -6.06
N CYS A 140 5.41 -2.02 -7.19
CA CYS A 140 6.09 -1.49 -8.37
C CYS A 140 5.81 0.02 -8.44
N PHE A 141 6.87 0.82 -8.44
CA PHE A 141 6.79 2.27 -8.64
C PHE A 141 7.06 2.63 -10.10
N SER A 142 6.37 3.67 -10.58
CA SER A 142 6.73 4.36 -11.82
C SER A 142 7.17 5.78 -11.50
N ALA A 143 8.03 6.35 -12.34
CA ALA A 143 8.61 7.69 -12.15
C ALA A 143 7.56 8.83 -12.06
N ILE A 144 6.31 8.58 -12.44
CA ILE A 144 5.25 9.60 -12.54
C ILE A 144 4.00 9.22 -11.73
N THR A 145 3.79 7.93 -11.42
CA THR A 145 2.60 7.46 -10.70
C THR A 145 2.92 6.46 -9.60
N ASN A 146 2.15 6.67 -8.53
CA ASN A 146 2.03 5.97 -7.29
C ASN A 146 2.06 4.42 -7.34
N SER A 147 2.39 3.85 -6.18
CA SER A 147 2.70 2.44 -5.96
C SER A 147 1.57 1.51 -6.40
N ARG A 148 1.88 0.53 -7.26
CA ARG A 148 0.98 -0.57 -7.59
C ARG A 148 1.36 -1.81 -6.78
N GLU A 149 0.44 -2.32 -5.98
CA GLU A 149 0.65 -3.54 -5.19
C GLU A 149 0.35 -4.80 -6.01
N ILE A 150 1.17 -5.82 -5.81
CA ILE A 150 1.07 -7.16 -6.37
C ILE A 150 1.28 -8.14 -5.23
N LEU A 151 0.43 -9.15 -5.14
CA LEU A 151 0.61 -10.23 -4.19
C LEU A 151 1.20 -11.44 -4.88
N LEU A 152 2.17 -12.04 -4.22
CA LEU A 152 2.79 -13.27 -4.63
C LEU A 152 2.43 -14.33 -3.61
N TYR A 153 1.77 -15.37 -4.07
CA TYR A 153 1.46 -16.53 -3.26
C TYR A 153 2.44 -17.64 -3.62
N LYS A 154 3.19 -18.16 -2.64
CA LYS A 154 4.00 -19.35 -2.79
C LYS A 154 3.25 -20.54 -2.21
N ASP A 155 2.86 -21.48 -3.06
CA ASP A 155 2.26 -22.73 -2.60
C ASP A 155 3.28 -23.52 -1.76
N PRO A 156 2.97 -23.86 -0.49
CA PRO A 156 3.89 -24.61 0.35
C PRO A 156 4.07 -26.07 -0.09
N GLU A 157 3.09 -26.68 -0.77
CA GLU A 157 3.15 -28.08 -1.20
C GLU A 157 3.94 -28.22 -2.50
N THR A 158 3.60 -27.39 -3.49
CA THR A 158 4.20 -27.48 -4.83
C THR A 158 5.42 -26.58 -4.99
N GLY A 159 5.60 -25.59 -4.11
CA GLY A 159 6.60 -24.54 -4.26
C GLY A 159 6.28 -23.52 -5.35
N LEU A 160 5.16 -23.70 -6.09
CA LEU A 160 4.77 -22.84 -7.19
C LEU A 160 4.41 -21.46 -6.66
N ILE A 161 5.03 -20.44 -7.24
CA ILE A 161 4.71 -19.05 -6.98
C ILE A 161 3.74 -18.59 -8.04
N THR A 162 2.59 -18.12 -7.60
CA THR A 162 1.55 -17.53 -8.45
C THR A 162 1.36 -16.08 -8.07
N THR A 163 1.18 -15.24 -9.07
CA THR A 163 0.91 -13.82 -8.86
C THR A 163 -0.59 -13.62 -8.79
N ASP A 164 -1.09 -13.11 -7.68
CA ASP A 164 -2.44 -12.56 -7.58
C ASP A 164 -2.34 -11.05 -7.39
N LEU A 165 -3.08 -10.30 -8.19
CA LEU A 165 -2.94 -8.86 -8.23
C LEU A 165 -3.94 -8.25 -7.23
N ALA A 166 -3.50 -8.02 -5.98
CA ALA A 166 -4.25 -7.13 -5.10
C ALA A 166 -3.83 -5.69 -5.41
N GLU A 167 -4.57 -5.08 -6.31
CA GLU A 167 -4.24 -3.74 -6.77
C GLU A 167 -4.60 -2.73 -5.68
N ASN A 168 -3.59 -2.24 -4.96
CA ASN A 168 -3.71 -0.93 -4.36
C ASN A 168 -3.30 0.12 -5.38
N TYR A 169 -4.23 1.03 -5.67
CA TYR A 169 -4.02 2.19 -6.53
C TYR A 169 -3.74 3.36 -5.61
N ALA A 170 -2.47 3.54 -5.27
CA ALA A 170 -2.09 4.85 -4.81
C ALA A 170 -2.35 5.82 -6.01
N LEU A 171 -3.04 6.91 -5.74
CA LEU A 171 -3.68 7.77 -6.75
C LEU A 171 -2.70 8.46 -7.70
N HIS A 172 -3.16 8.84 -8.88
CA HIS A 172 -2.51 9.95 -9.57
C HIS A 172 -2.47 11.15 -8.62
N ARG A 173 -1.34 11.88 -8.60
CA ARG A 173 -1.14 13.18 -7.95
C ARG A 173 -2.11 14.29 -8.38
N GLU A 174 -3.18 13.96 -9.09
CA GLU A 174 -4.25 14.91 -9.35
C GLU A 174 -5.13 14.95 -8.12
N TYR A 175 -5.02 16.05 -7.38
CA TYR A 175 -5.97 16.46 -6.37
C TYR A 175 -7.38 16.35 -6.98
N MET A 176 -8.07 15.24 -6.73
CA MET A 176 -9.46 15.04 -7.15
C MET A 176 -10.32 15.36 -5.93
N PRO A 177 -10.90 16.57 -5.85
CA PRO A 177 -11.71 16.97 -4.69
C PRO A 177 -12.99 16.15 -4.56
N ASP A 178 -13.44 15.48 -5.63
CA ASP A 178 -14.62 14.61 -5.60
C ASP A 178 -14.25 13.14 -5.30
N VAL A 179 -14.59 12.71 -4.09
CA VAL A 179 -14.41 11.33 -3.58
C VAL A 179 -15.10 10.29 -4.46
N LYS A 180 -16.25 10.59 -5.07
CA LYS A 180 -16.97 9.64 -5.94
C LYS A 180 -16.25 9.45 -7.26
N VAL A 181 -15.75 10.54 -7.85
CA VAL A 181 -14.99 10.49 -9.10
C VAL A 181 -13.67 9.75 -8.90
N LYS A 182 -13.01 10.02 -7.77
CA LYS A 182 -11.82 9.31 -7.31
C LYS A 182 -12.04 7.78 -7.25
N ALA A 183 -13.07 7.34 -6.51
CA ALA A 183 -13.41 5.92 -6.38
C ALA A 183 -13.78 5.27 -7.73
N LEU A 184 -14.48 6.01 -8.61
CA LEU A 184 -14.82 5.52 -9.94
C LEU A 184 -13.56 5.33 -10.81
N ASN A 185 -12.62 6.27 -10.76
CA ASN A 185 -11.38 6.20 -11.53
C ASN A 185 -10.48 5.05 -11.04
N GLU A 186 -10.38 4.85 -9.73
CA GLU A 186 -9.71 3.68 -9.14
C GLU A 186 -10.35 2.38 -9.66
N ARG A 187 -11.68 2.29 -9.67
CA ARG A 187 -12.40 1.11 -10.20
C ARG A 187 -12.16 0.88 -11.69
N LYS A 188 -12.11 1.94 -12.50
CA LYS A 188 -11.82 1.84 -13.95
C LYS A 188 -10.40 1.35 -14.20
N GLN A 189 -9.43 1.88 -13.45
CA GLN A 189 -8.03 1.46 -13.57
C GLN A 189 -7.86 -0.02 -13.15
N ARG A 190 -8.50 -0.45 -12.05
CA ARG A 190 -8.60 -1.87 -11.63
C ARG A 190 -9.08 -2.75 -12.77
N LEU A 191 -10.17 -2.35 -13.42
CA LEU A 191 -10.74 -3.12 -14.52
C LEU A 191 -9.79 -3.18 -15.74
N LEU A 192 -9.19 -2.05 -16.12
CA LEU A 192 -8.26 -1.98 -17.25
C LEU A 192 -7.03 -2.86 -17.04
N PHE A 193 -6.47 -2.87 -15.83
CA PHE A 193 -5.33 -3.70 -15.54
C PHE A 193 -5.69 -5.17 -15.50
N ARG A 194 -6.82 -5.56 -14.90
CA ARG A 194 -7.30 -6.96 -14.94
C ARG A 194 -7.47 -7.47 -16.37
N LEU A 195 -7.98 -6.64 -17.27
CA LEU A 195 -8.09 -6.98 -18.69
C LEU A 195 -6.70 -7.14 -19.31
N PHE A 196 -5.79 -6.19 -19.08
CA PHE A 196 -4.40 -6.27 -19.53
C PHE A 196 -3.69 -7.54 -19.02
N ALA A 197 -3.75 -7.83 -17.72
CA ALA A 197 -3.11 -9.00 -17.11
C ALA A 197 -3.69 -10.31 -17.66
N LYS A 198 -5.01 -10.38 -17.88
CA LYS A 198 -5.65 -11.55 -18.50
C LYS A 198 -5.15 -11.80 -19.92
N GLU A 199 -4.92 -10.74 -20.70
CA GLU A 199 -4.38 -10.79 -22.06
C GLU A 199 -2.87 -11.08 -22.09
N ASN A 200 -2.14 -10.77 -21.00
CA ASN A 200 -0.68 -10.76 -20.95
C ASN A 200 -0.10 -11.74 -19.90
N TYR A 201 -0.82 -12.82 -19.59
CA TYR A 201 -0.44 -13.98 -18.75
C TYR A 201 -0.61 -13.83 -17.23
N ILE A 202 -1.05 -14.93 -16.60
CA ILE A 202 -0.82 -15.17 -15.17
C ILE A 202 0.65 -15.55 -15.03
N ILE A 203 1.43 -14.72 -14.33
CA ILE A 203 2.83 -15.01 -14.10
C ILE A 203 2.91 -16.10 -13.02
N SER A 204 3.72 -17.12 -13.30
CA SER A 204 4.04 -18.18 -12.35
C SER A 204 5.44 -18.72 -12.59
N GLY A 205 6.01 -19.32 -11.55
CA GLY A 205 7.33 -19.91 -11.56
C GLY A 205 7.69 -20.47 -10.19
N TYR A 206 8.88 -21.05 -10.05
CA TYR A 206 9.35 -21.62 -8.78
C TYR A 206 10.41 -20.75 -8.10
N GLU A 207 11.07 -19.87 -8.87
CA GLU A 207 12.10 -18.96 -8.41
C GLU A 207 11.51 -17.56 -8.15
N PHE A 208 11.56 -17.12 -6.89
CA PHE A 208 10.98 -15.84 -6.48
C PHE A 208 11.58 -14.64 -7.22
N PRO A 209 12.92 -14.51 -7.40
CA PRO A 209 13.50 -13.40 -8.14
C PRO A 209 13.09 -13.37 -9.61
N GLU A 210 12.90 -14.54 -10.24
CA GLU A 210 12.47 -14.63 -11.63
C GLU A 210 11.02 -14.15 -11.79
N VAL A 211 10.12 -14.68 -10.94
CA VAL A 211 8.71 -14.29 -10.92
C VAL A 211 8.58 -12.79 -10.65
N MET A 212 9.32 -12.26 -9.68
CA MET A 212 9.41 -10.83 -9.38
C MET A 212 9.77 -10.00 -10.61
N ARG A 213 10.86 -10.35 -11.30
CA ARG A 213 11.33 -9.59 -12.48
C ARG A 213 10.30 -9.58 -13.60
N ARG A 214 9.64 -10.72 -13.84
CA ARG A 214 8.57 -10.84 -14.85
C ARG A 214 7.36 -10.00 -14.48
N VAL A 215 7.03 -9.95 -13.19
CA VAL A 215 5.96 -9.11 -12.66
C VAL A 215 6.28 -7.63 -12.86
N GLU A 216 7.48 -7.20 -12.49
CA GLU A 216 7.93 -5.81 -12.68
C GLU A 216 7.90 -5.40 -14.15
N ASP A 217 8.33 -6.28 -15.08
CA ASP A 217 8.24 -6.04 -16.53
C ASP A 217 6.78 -5.88 -17.00
N MET A 218 5.88 -6.78 -16.58
CA MET A 218 4.45 -6.65 -16.88
C MET A 218 3.87 -5.31 -16.38
N MET A 219 4.25 -4.89 -15.17
CA MET A 219 3.80 -3.62 -14.60
C MET A 219 4.33 -2.41 -15.34
N ALA A 220 5.60 -2.45 -15.75
CA ALA A 220 6.21 -1.42 -16.57
C ALA A 220 5.50 -1.28 -17.92
N ARG A 221 5.17 -2.41 -18.58
CA ARG A 221 4.40 -2.41 -19.84
C ARG A 221 3.00 -1.85 -19.68
N PHE A 222 2.28 -2.24 -18.62
CA PHE A 222 0.97 -1.67 -18.34
C PHE A 222 1.05 -0.16 -18.13
N TYR A 223 2.06 0.30 -17.38
CA TYR A 223 2.31 1.73 -17.19
C TYR A 223 2.47 2.47 -18.52
N TRP A 224 3.37 2.01 -19.40
CA TRP A 224 3.60 2.67 -20.68
C TRP A 224 2.34 2.76 -21.53
N ARG A 225 1.52 1.69 -21.57
CA ARG A 225 0.22 1.72 -22.24
C ARG A 225 -0.77 2.71 -21.61
N SER A 226 -0.79 2.84 -20.29
CA SER A 226 -1.66 3.81 -19.61
C SER A 226 -1.23 5.25 -19.92
N VAL A 227 0.08 5.53 -19.90
CA VAL A 227 0.64 6.85 -20.21
C VAL A 227 0.45 7.21 -21.67
N GLU A 228 0.72 6.28 -22.59
CA GLU A 228 0.49 6.47 -24.03
C GLU A 228 -0.96 6.88 -24.28
N LYS A 229 -1.95 6.19 -23.71
CA LYS A 229 -3.37 6.59 -23.83
C LYS A 229 -3.66 8.01 -23.33
N ILE A 230 -3.04 8.43 -22.22
CA ILE A 230 -3.23 9.78 -21.67
C ILE A 230 -2.59 10.82 -22.60
N ILE A 231 -1.36 10.57 -23.07
CA ILE A 231 -0.64 11.46 -23.97
C ILE A 231 -1.38 11.58 -25.30
N THR A 232 -1.76 10.46 -25.92
CA THR A 232 -2.53 10.44 -27.17
C THR A 232 -3.82 11.23 -27.02
N ARG A 233 -4.59 11.00 -25.94
CA ARG A 233 -5.83 11.75 -25.67
C ARG A 233 -5.58 13.24 -25.53
N LYS A 234 -4.56 13.66 -24.78
CA LYS A 234 -4.20 15.08 -24.62
C LYS A 234 -3.76 15.71 -25.94
N ILE A 235 -3.05 14.97 -26.79
CA ILE A 235 -2.68 15.44 -28.13
C ILE A 235 -3.95 15.59 -28.99
N THR A 236 -4.82 14.59 -29.03
CA THR A 236 -6.08 14.68 -29.79
C THR A 236 -6.94 15.85 -29.33
N GLU A 237 -7.10 16.05 -28.02
CA GLU A 237 -7.85 17.19 -27.45
C GLU A 237 -7.19 18.57 -27.71
N HIS A 238 -5.90 18.63 -28.04
CA HIS A 238 -5.17 19.90 -28.28
C HIS A 238 -4.94 20.22 -29.76
N TYR A 239 -5.15 19.25 -30.64
CA TYR A 239 -4.94 19.37 -32.09
C TYR A 239 -6.20 19.09 -32.92
N GLU A 240 -7.36 18.89 -32.28
CA GLU A 240 -8.70 18.83 -32.92
C GLU A 240 -9.57 20.09 -32.66
N ASP A 241 -8.96 21.20 -32.24
CA ASP A 241 -9.51 22.56 -32.40
C ASP A 241 -8.92 23.24 -33.66
#